data_AF-A0A8T4QVB4-F1
#
_entry.id   AF-A0A8T4QVB4-F1
#
_cell.length_a   1.000
_cell.length_b   1.000
_cell.length_c   1.000
_cell.angle_alpha   90.00
_cell.angle_beta   90.00
_cell.angle_gamma   90.00
#
_symmetry.space_group_name_H-M   'P 1'
#
loop_
_entity.id
_entity.type
_entity.pdbx_description
1 polymer ?
#
loop_
_entity_poly.entity_id
_entity_poly.type
_entity_poly.pdbx_seq_one_letter_code
_entity_poly.pdbx_strand_id
1 'polypeptide(L)'
;MAEKLDGLIIESPWKGVEGEPHWYDVKSGVHPLRHYEDHYKGVIYNELVKLDPVLYYIISINPELYSKIPKRKSPRVFGDDPDYILRYYRDNYLGMSQGELRRADQSFYQILRKNGLLPKIPKESFGELSEDELVHLRDLIDIYLKRCN
;
A
#
# COMPACT_ATOMS: atom_id res chain seq x y z
N MET A 1 31.89 18.65 52.49
CA MET A 1 32.08 19.91 51.73
C MET A 1 32.00 19.60 50.25
N ALA A 2 31.49 20.57 49.50
CA ALA A 2 30.98 20.53 48.13
C ALA A 2 31.90 19.99 47.02
N GLU A 3 31.21 19.41 46.02
CA GLU A 3 31.37 19.49 44.56
C GLU A 3 32.75 19.37 43.90
N LYS A 4 32.85 18.39 42.99
CA LYS A 4 33.17 18.64 41.57
C LYS A 4 32.32 17.73 40.67
N LEU A 5 31.45 18.34 39.87
CA LEU A 5 30.79 17.73 38.73
C LEU A 5 31.78 17.72 37.56
N ASP A 6 32.34 16.57 37.21
CA ASP A 6 33.11 16.41 35.98
C ASP A 6 32.92 14.99 35.42
N GLY A 7 32.38 14.92 34.20
CA GLY A 7 32.26 13.69 33.43
C GLY A 7 30.83 13.15 33.33
N LEU A 8 29.96 13.85 32.60
CA LEU A 8 28.70 13.29 32.13
C LEU A 8 29.01 12.15 31.15
N ILE A 9 29.16 10.93 31.64
CA ILE A 9 29.14 9.75 30.79
C ILE A 9 27.68 9.57 30.35
N ILE A 10 27.35 10.03 29.16
CA ILE A 10 26.13 9.59 28.49
C ILE A 10 26.44 8.20 27.93
N GLU A 11 26.32 7.18 28.77
CA GLU A 11 26.35 5.80 28.29
C GLU A 11 25.14 5.60 27.37
N SER A 12 25.41 5.25 26.10
CA SER A 12 24.38 4.74 25.20
C SER A 12 23.77 3.48 25.84
N PRO A 13 22.43 3.37 25.98
CA PRO A 13 21.81 2.25 26.71
C PRO A 13 21.94 0.90 26.00
N TRP A 14 22.54 0.85 24.81
CA TRP A 14 22.54 -0.32 23.95
C TRP A 14 23.96 -0.82 23.72
N LYS A 15 24.48 -1.62 24.67
CA LYS A 15 25.62 -2.50 24.43
C LYS A 15 25.10 -3.74 23.71
N GLY A 16 25.23 -3.76 22.38
CA GLY A 16 25.05 -4.98 21.61
C GLY A 16 26.00 -6.07 22.11
N VAL A 17 25.57 -7.32 22.01
CA VAL A 17 26.39 -8.50 22.31
C VAL A 17 27.57 -8.49 21.31
N GLU A 18 28.79 -8.63 21.80
CA GLU A 18 30.01 -8.57 20.95
C GLU A 18 29.91 -9.59 19.79
N GLY A 19 30.01 -9.09 18.55
CA GLY A 19 30.11 -9.90 17.33
C GLY A 19 28.88 -9.88 16.41
N GLU A 20 27.77 -9.26 16.79
CA GLU A 20 26.53 -9.26 16.01
C GLU A 20 26.25 -7.89 15.34
N PRO A 21 25.75 -7.82 14.09
CA PRO A 21 25.54 -6.55 13.38
C PRO A 21 24.60 -5.59 14.13
N HIS A 22 25.02 -4.32 14.18
CA HIS A 22 24.31 -3.19 14.79
C HIS A 22 22.96 -2.89 14.13
N TRP A 23 21.87 -3.58 14.50
CA TRP A 23 20.50 -3.05 14.29
C TRP A 23 19.39 -3.85 15.00
N TYR A 24 19.62 -4.49 16.14
CA TYR A 24 18.52 -5.15 16.88
C TYR A 24 17.60 -4.12 17.58
N ASP A 25 16.27 -4.29 17.46
CA ASP A 25 15.34 -3.68 18.42
C ASP A 25 15.35 -4.53 19.69
N VAL A 26 15.89 -3.97 20.76
CA VAL A 26 16.07 -4.68 22.03
C VAL A 26 14.74 -4.90 22.77
N LYS A 27 13.65 -4.23 22.38
CA LYS A 27 12.31 -4.51 22.94
C LYS A 27 11.67 -5.78 22.37
N SER A 28 11.89 -6.07 21.09
CA SER A 28 11.29 -7.22 20.41
C SER A 28 12.25 -8.40 20.21
N GLY A 29 13.56 -8.16 20.25
CA GLY A 29 14.58 -9.17 19.95
C GLY A 29 14.63 -9.58 18.47
N VAL A 30 13.97 -8.83 17.59
CA VAL A 30 13.84 -9.15 16.15
C VAL A 30 14.55 -8.07 15.32
N HIS A 31 15.13 -8.50 14.19
CA HIS A 31 15.66 -7.59 13.18
C HIS A 31 14.56 -6.63 12.69
N PRO A 32 14.76 -5.30 12.70
CA PRO A 32 13.79 -4.30 12.23
C PRO A 32 13.25 -4.54 10.81
N LEU A 33 14.09 -5.01 9.88
CA LEU A 33 13.63 -5.34 8.52
C LEU A 33 12.67 -6.53 8.54
N ARG A 34 13.00 -7.58 9.28
CA ARG A 34 12.15 -8.76 9.43
C ARG A 34 10.83 -8.39 10.12
N HIS A 35 10.89 -7.58 11.16
CA HIS A 35 9.70 -7.07 11.83
C HIS A 35 8.82 -6.24 10.87
N TYR A 36 9.43 -5.41 10.01
CA TYR A 36 8.71 -4.74 8.94
C TYR A 36 8.07 -5.71 7.95
N GLU A 37 8.79 -6.74 7.51
CA GLU A 37 8.28 -7.75 6.57
C GLU A 37 7.15 -8.60 7.16
N ASP A 38 7.19 -8.89 8.45
CA ASP A 38 6.20 -9.74 9.12
C ASP A 38 4.90 -8.96 9.43
N HIS A 39 4.99 -7.68 9.77
CA HIS A 39 3.84 -6.89 10.28
C HIS A 39 3.39 -5.75 9.37
N TYR A 40 4.26 -5.24 8.52
CA TYR A 40 4.04 -3.99 7.77
C TYR A 40 4.40 -4.12 6.29
N LYS A 41 4.47 -5.33 5.74
CA LYS A 41 4.83 -5.57 4.33
C LYS A 41 3.98 -4.74 3.38
N GLY A 42 4.63 -3.88 2.62
CA GLY A 42 3.98 -3.01 1.62
C GLY A 42 3.45 -1.70 2.19
N VAL A 43 3.45 -1.50 3.51
CA VAL A 43 3.24 -0.19 4.13
C VAL A 43 4.40 0.71 3.72
N ILE A 44 4.09 1.89 3.19
CA ILE A 44 5.13 2.80 2.75
C ILE A 44 5.78 3.51 3.94
N TYR A 45 7.04 3.92 3.80
CA TYR A 45 7.83 4.58 4.84
C TYR A 45 7.09 5.74 5.53
N ASN A 46 6.38 6.57 4.76
CA ASN A 46 5.62 7.72 5.29
C ASN A 46 4.34 7.33 6.05
N GLU A 47 3.79 6.14 5.82
CA GLU A 47 2.64 5.62 6.57
C GLU A 47 3.09 4.92 7.86
N LEU A 48 4.31 4.36 7.87
CA LEU A 48 4.87 3.64 8.99
C LEU A 48 4.98 4.48 10.27
N VAL A 49 5.24 5.79 10.15
CA VAL A 49 5.29 6.72 11.29
C VAL A 49 4.00 6.72 12.12
N LYS A 50 2.85 6.41 11.51
CA LYS A 50 1.55 6.40 12.19
C LYS A 50 1.26 5.06 12.87
N LEU A 51 1.81 3.98 12.33
CA LEU A 51 1.57 2.62 12.82
C LEU A 51 2.58 2.23 13.88
N ASP A 52 3.85 2.55 13.63
CA ASP A 52 4.98 2.21 14.48
C ASP A 52 6.05 3.31 14.44
N PRO A 53 5.91 4.35 15.30
CA PRO A 53 6.88 5.44 15.37
C PRO A 53 8.30 4.99 15.76
N VAL A 54 8.42 3.88 16.51
CA VAL A 54 9.71 3.35 16.96
C VAL A 54 10.44 2.69 15.79
N LEU A 55 9.75 1.80 15.08
CA LEU A 55 10.30 1.17 13.88
C LEU A 55 10.62 2.21 12.80
N TYR A 56 9.75 3.20 12.62
CA TYR A 56 10.02 4.35 11.75
C TYR A 56 11.33 5.05 12.11
N TYR A 57 11.54 5.40 13.39
CA TYR A 57 12.76 6.05 13.84
C TYR A 57 14.00 5.19 13.56
N ILE A 58 13.96 3.90 13.90
CA ILE A 58 15.05 2.96 13.65
C ILE A 58 15.39 2.90 12.16
N ILE A 59 14.39 2.80 11.27
CA ILE A 59 14.63 2.79 9.83
C ILE A 59 15.20 4.13 9.35
N SER A 60 14.73 5.26 9.89
CA SER A 60 15.14 6.61 9.48
C SER A 60 16.62 6.91 9.71
N ILE A 61 17.20 6.34 10.77
CA ILE A 61 18.61 6.53 11.13
C ILE A 61 19.54 5.49 10.49
N ASN A 62 18.99 4.48 9.81
CA ASN A 62 19.73 3.38 9.22
C ASN A 62 19.60 3.39 7.68
N PRO A 63 20.59 3.92 6.94
CA PRO A 63 20.51 4.07 5.48
C PRO A 63 20.24 2.78 4.71
N GLU A 64 20.81 1.67 5.17
CA GLU A 64 20.61 0.35 4.57
C GLU A 64 19.16 -0.11 4.70
N LEU A 65 18.55 0.03 5.88
CA LEU A 65 17.15 -0.30 6.10
C LEU A 65 16.25 0.65 5.31
N TYR A 66 16.52 1.95 5.37
CA TYR A 66 15.79 2.97 4.63
C TYR A 66 15.75 2.72 3.12
N SER A 67 16.80 2.13 2.56
CA SER A 67 16.86 1.78 1.13
C SER A 67 15.92 0.63 0.74
N LYS A 68 15.58 -0.26 1.67
CA LYS A 68 14.80 -1.48 1.43
C LYS A 68 13.29 -1.29 1.59
N ILE A 69 12.84 -0.18 2.16
CA ILE A 69 11.43 0.09 2.43
C ILE A 69 10.78 0.85 1.26
N PRO A 70 9.54 0.51 0.85
CA PRO A 70 8.78 1.27 -0.14
C PRO A 70 8.57 2.72 0.29
N LYS A 71 9.04 3.69 -0.51
CA LYS A 71 8.91 5.13 -0.19
C LYS A 71 7.65 5.77 -0.76
N ARG A 72 7.06 5.13 -1.76
CA ARG A 72 5.84 5.54 -2.44
C ARG A 72 4.96 4.32 -2.54
N LYS A 73 3.65 4.54 -2.64
CA LYS A 73 2.75 3.45 -3.02
C LYS A 73 3.27 2.93 -4.35
N SER A 74 3.48 1.62 -4.42
CA SER A 74 3.81 1.00 -5.70
C SER A 74 2.75 1.48 -6.70
N PRO A 75 3.14 1.98 -7.88
CA PRO A 75 2.17 2.24 -8.93
C PRO A 75 1.31 1.00 -9.07
N ARG A 76 -0.01 1.18 -9.15
CA ARG A 76 -0.89 0.05 -9.43
C ARG A 76 -0.58 -0.43 -10.85
N VAL A 77 0.25 -1.46 -10.97
CA VAL A 77 0.61 -2.05 -12.26
C VAL A 77 -0.45 -3.09 -12.57
N PHE A 78 -1.33 -2.76 -13.50
CA PHE A 78 -2.00 -3.80 -14.28
C PHE A 78 -1.06 -4.12 -15.43
N GLY A 79 -0.83 -5.42 -15.70
CA GLY A 79 -0.22 -5.81 -16.96
C GLY A 79 -1.12 -5.43 -18.14
N ASP A 80 -0.75 -5.86 -19.34
CA ASP A 80 -1.49 -5.53 -20.56
C ASP A 80 -2.67 -6.48 -20.84
N ASP A 81 -3.11 -7.25 -19.84
CA ASP A 81 -4.26 -8.18 -19.94
C ASP A 81 -5.59 -7.43 -19.77
N PRO A 82 -6.38 -7.26 -20.84
CA PRO A 82 -7.66 -6.57 -20.78
C PRO A 82 -8.68 -7.22 -19.84
N ASP A 83 -8.67 -8.55 -19.75
CA ASP A 83 -9.65 -9.29 -18.95
C ASP A 83 -9.35 -9.17 -17.46
N TYR A 84 -8.07 -9.16 -17.09
CA TYR A 84 -7.64 -8.86 -15.72
C TYR A 84 -8.07 -7.45 -15.29
N ILE A 85 -7.85 -6.45 -16.14
CA ILE A 85 -8.22 -5.06 -15.86
C ILE A 85 -9.74 -4.93 -15.68
N LEU A 86 -10.54 -5.54 -16.57
CA LEU A 86 -12.00 -5.49 -16.48
C LEU A 86 -12.56 -6.27 -15.30
N ARG A 87 -11.92 -7.37 -14.90
CA ARG A 87 -12.29 -8.11 -13.68
C ARG A 87 -12.08 -7.25 -12.44
N TYR A 88 -10.95 -6.55 -12.35
CA TYR A 88 -10.71 -5.64 -11.24
C TYR A 88 -11.76 -4.54 -11.12
N TYR A 89 -12.22 -3.98 -12.25
CA TYR A 89 -13.36 -3.05 -12.25
C TYR A 89 -14.62 -3.69 -11.64
N ARG A 90 -14.97 -4.91 -12.07
CA ARG A 90 -16.15 -5.65 -11.55
C ARG A 90 -16.09 -5.95 -10.07
N ASP A 91 -14.89 -6.14 -9.51
CA ASP A 91 -14.73 -6.48 -8.09
C ASP A 91 -14.72 -5.26 -7.18
N ASN A 92 -14.34 -4.08 -7.69
CA ASN A 92 -14.08 -2.91 -6.85
C ASN A 92 -14.97 -1.70 -7.15
N TYR A 93 -15.54 -1.62 -8.37
CA TYR A 93 -16.25 -0.44 -8.87
C TYR A 93 -17.48 -0.80 -9.69
N LEU A 94 -18.07 -1.98 -9.44
CA LEU A 94 -19.26 -2.44 -10.14
C LEU A 94 -20.36 -1.37 -10.09
N GLY A 95 -20.97 -1.08 -11.23
CA GLY A 95 -22.05 -0.10 -11.31
C GLY A 95 -21.60 1.37 -11.34
N MET A 96 -20.32 1.67 -11.06
CA MET A 96 -19.81 3.03 -11.20
C MET A 96 -19.65 3.42 -12.67
N SER A 97 -20.16 4.60 -13.01
CA SER A 97 -19.93 5.22 -14.30
C SER A 97 -18.46 5.61 -14.51
N GLN A 98 -18.07 5.85 -15.76
CA GLN A 98 -16.76 6.44 -16.09
C GLN A 98 -16.49 7.72 -15.30
N GLY A 99 -17.52 8.55 -15.08
CA GLY A 99 -17.41 9.82 -14.37
C GLY A 99 -17.22 9.66 -12.85
N GLU A 100 -17.90 8.69 -12.24
CA GLU A 100 -17.70 8.34 -10.82
C GLU A 100 -16.37 7.64 -10.62
N LEU A 101 -16.02 6.69 -11.48
CA LEU A 101 -14.75 6.00 -11.42
C LEU A 101 -13.57 6.97 -11.52
N ARG A 102 -13.66 7.98 -12.41
CA ARG A 102 -12.66 9.04 -12.52
C ARG A 102 -12.50 9.81 -11.20
N ARG A 103 -13.59 10.08 -10.48
CA ARG A 103 -13.58 10.79 -9.19
C ARG A 103 -13.07 9.92 -8.05
N ALA A 104 -13.43 8.64 -8.04
CA ALA A 104 -13.06 7.69 -7.00
C ALA A 104 -11.62 7.18 -7.15
N ASP A 105 -11.21 6.86 -8.37
CA ASP A 105 -9.89 6.33 -8.69
C ASP A 105 -9.40 6.82 -10.06
N GLN A 106 -8.84 8.03 -10.05
CA GLN A 106 -8.25 8.67 -11.22
C GLN A 106 -7.14 7.81 -11.86
N SER A 107 -6.35 7.08 -11.05
CA SER A 107 -5.25 6.26 -11.56
C SER A 107 -5.78 5.08 -12.36
N PHE A 108 -6.79 4.37 -11.85
CA PHE A 108 -7.40 3.25 -12.56
C PHE A 108 -8.17 3.70 -13.81
N TYR A 109 -8.85 4.85 -13.76
CA TYR A 109 -9.46 5.46 -14.94
C TYR A 109 -8.43 5.67 -16.07
N GLN A 110 -7.23 6.16 -15.76
CA GLN A 110 -6.17 6.34 -16.77
C GLN A 110 -5.66 5.02 -17.34
N ILE A 111 -5.66 3.95 -16.54
CA ILE A 111 -5.27 2.60 -16.99
C ILE A 111 -6.28 2.07 -18.01
N LEU A 112 -7.57 2.15 -17.70
CA LEU A 112 -8.64 1.80 -18.63
C LEU A 112 -8.57 2.62 -19.91
N ARG A 113 -8.29 3.93 -19.82
CA ARG A 113 -8.13 4.81 -20.98
C ARG A 113 -6.96 4.39 -21.86
N LYS A 114 -5.78 4.16 -21.28
CA LYS A 114 -4.56 3.77 -22.02
C LYS A 114 -4.72 2.43 -22.73
N ASN A 115 -5.47 1.51 -22.13
CA ASN A 115 -5.74 0.18 -22.70
C ASN A 115 -6.97 0.15 -23.64
N GLY A 116 -7.61 1.29 -23.92
CA GLY A 116 -8.79 1.34 -24.80
C GLY A 116 -10.05 0.68 -24.22
N LEU A 117 -10.11 0.49 -22.90
CA LEU A 117 -11.17 -0.24 -22.18
C LEU A 117 -12.25 0.68 -21.61
N LEU A 118 -12.10 2.01 -21.70
CA LEU A 118 -13.17 2.93 -21.27
C LEU A 118 -14.54 2.65 -21.90
N PRO A 119 -14.67 2.32 -23.20
CA PRO A 119 -15.98 2.02 -23.81
C PRO A 119 -16.71 0.82 -23.17
N LYS A 120 -15.97 -0.05 -22.47
CA LYS A 120 -16.49 -1.20 -21.73
C LYS A 120 -17.04 -0.82 -20.35
N ILE A 121 -16.87 0.43 -19.91
CA ILE A 121 -17.36 0.94 -18.63
C ILE A 121 -18.63 1.79 -18.88
N PRO A 122 -19.67 1.67 -18.03
CA PRO A 122 -20.91 2.45 -18.13
C PRO A 122 -20.65 3.95 -18.18
N LYS A 123 -21.38 4.68 -19.02
CA LYS A 123 -21.28 6.16 -19.08
C LYS A 123 -22.08 6.84 -17.98
N GLU A 124 -23.12 6.18 -17.51
CA GLU A 124 -24.03 6.65 -16.45
C GLU A 124 -24.05 5.60 -15.35
N SER A 125 -24.34 6.06 -14.12
CA SER A 125 -24.33 5.19 -12.95
C SER A 125 -25.64 4.43 -12.83
N PHE A 126 -25.58 3.25 -12.24
CA PHE A 126 -26.78 2.45 -12.01
C PHE A 126 -27.39 2.65 -10.61
N GLY A 127 -26.90 3.62 -9.82
CA GLY A 127 -27.41 3.94 -8.47
C GLY A 127 -26.94 2.98 -7.37
N GLU A 128 -27.46 3.17 -6.14
CA GLU A 128 -27.31 2.19 -5.05
C GLU A 128 -28.19 0.98 -5.37
N LEU A 129 -27.54 -0.15 -5.62
CA LEU A 129 -28.18 -1.40 -6.00
C LEU A 129 -28.08 -2.37 -4.83
N SER A 130 -29.16 -3.09 -4.56
CA SER A 130 -29.16 -4.19 -3.60
C SER A 130 -28.20 -5.30 -4.02
N GLU A 131 -27.78 -6.16 -3.08
CA GLU A 131 -26.88 -7.29 -3.35
C GLU A 131 -27.38 -8.17 -4.52
N ASP A 132 -28.69 -8.43 -4.57
CA ASP A 132 -29.32 -9.23 -5.62
C ASP A 132 -29.27 -8.54 -7.00
N GLU A 133 -29.43 -7.21 -7.03
CA GLU A 133 -29.28 -6.40 -8.24
C GLU A 133 -27.82 -6.32 -8.69
N LEU A 134 -26.85 -6.31 -7.75
CA LEU A 134 -25.42 -6.36 -8.06
C LEU A 134 -25.02 -7.69 -8.70
N VAL A 135 -25.58 -8.81 -8.24
CA VAL A 135 -25.38 -10.13 -8.87
C VAL A 135 -25.92 -10.12 -10.30
N HIS A 136 -27.14 -9.63 -10.50
CA HIS A 136 -27.74 -9.54 -11.83
C HIS A 136 -26.97 -8.61 -12.78
N LEU A 137 -26.47 -7.48 -12.26
CA LEU A 137 -25.66 -6.55 -13.04
C LEU A 137 -24.29 -7.10 -13.39
N ARG A 138 -23.69 -7.92 -12.54
CA ARG A 138 -22.43 -8.62 -12.85
C ARG A 138 -22.61 -9.54 -14.06
N ASP A 139 -23.71 -10.29 -14.11
CA ASP A 139 -24.06 -11.14 -15.25
C ASP A 139 -24.34 -10.34 -16.53
N LEU A 140 -25.08 -9.23 -16.41
CA LEU A 140 -25.39 -8.34 -17.55
C LEU A 140 -24.15 -7.64 -18.11
N ILE A 141 -23.25 -7.19 -17.23
CA ILE A 141 -21.97 -6.60 -17.62
C ILE A 141 -21.12 -7.65 -18.33
N ASP A 142 -21.08 -8.89 -17.86
CA ASP A 142 -20.36 -9.97 -18.55
C ASP A 142 -20.89 -10.23 -19.96
N ILE A 143 -22.21 -10.18 -20.15
CA ILE A 143 -22.85 -10.28 -21.47
C ILE A 143 -22.47 -9.08 -22.36
N TYR A 144 -22.50 -7.87 -21.81
CA TYR A 144 -22.17 -6.64 -22.54
C TYR A 144 -20.71 -6.63 -22.99
N LEU A 145 -19.79 -7.00 -22.08
CA LEU A 145 -18.35 -7.05 -22.34
C LEU A 145 -17.95 -8.12 -23.35
N LYS A 146 -18.64 -9.27 -23.38
CA LYS A 146 -18.42 -10.34 -24.37
C LYS A 146 -18.94 -9.99 -25.77
N ARG A 147 -19.95 -9.12 -25.88
CA ARG A 147 -20.53 -8.69 -27.17
C ARG A 147 -19.75 -7.57 -27.88
N CYS A 148 -18.80 -6.94 -27.21
CA CYS A 148 -17.97 -5.86 -27.78
C CYS A 148 -16.62 -6.34 -28.35
N ASN A 149 -16.47 -7.63 -28.64
CA ASN A 149 -15.32 -8.21 -29.36
C ASN A 149 -15.72 -8.61 -30.78
#